data_AF-A0AA45RWX2-F1
#
_entry.id   AF-A0AA45RWX2-F1
#
_cell.length_a   1.000
_cell.length_b   1.000
_cell.length_c   1.000
_cell.angle_alpha   90.00
_cell.angle_beta   90.00
_cell.angle_gamma   90.00
#
_symmetry.space_group_name_H-M   'P 1'
#
loop_
_entity.id
_entity.type
_entity.pdbx_description
1 polymer ?
#
loop_
_entity_poly.entity_id
_entity_poly.type
_entity_poly.pdbx_seq_one_letter_code
_entity_poly.pdbx_strand_id
1 'polypeptide(L)' 'MHYRNGREAKNGDKIVRLEGGKVVSYGVLHSATPGNDYCNGNIAVVQPPNDYACMCDCLHVDDVAAVLAEQGLDKRPAGK' A
#
# COMPACT_ATOMS: atom_id res chain seq x y z
N MET A 1 -1.50 -9.64 11.80
CA MET A 1 -1.51 -8.93 10.49
C MET A 1 -1.72 -7.42 10.66
N HIS A 2 -0.73 -6.60 10.32
CA HIS A 2 -0.80 -5.13 10.42
C HIS A 2 -0.16 -4.46 9.19
N TYR A 3 -0.58 -3.24 8.89
CA TYR A 3 0.01 -2.37 7.88
C TYR A 3 1.25 -1.65 8.42
N ARG A 4 2.02 -1.01 7.54
CA ARG A 4 3.25 -0.26 7.91
C ARG A 4 3.01 0.79 9.00
N ASN A 5 1.82 1.37 9.05
CA ASN A 5 1.41 2.35 10.07
C ASN A 5 0.82 1.71 11.35
N GLY A 6 0.96 0.41 11.54
CA GLY A 6 0.47 -0.32 12.72
C GLY A 6 -1.03 -0.64 12.72
N ARG A 7 -1.81 -0.13 11.77
CA ARG A 7 -3.24 -0.46 11.65
C ARG A 7 -3.43 -1.95 11.36
N GLU A 8 -4.41 -2.57 12.00
CA GLU A 8 -4.81 -3.95 11.72
C GLU A 8 -5.24 -4.13 10.26
N ALA A 9 -4.77 -5.20 9.61
CA ALA A 9 -5.11 -5.52 8.23
C ALA A 9 -6.24 -6.55 8.14
N LYS A 10 -7.22 -6.31 7.25
CA LYS A 10 -8.40 -7.16 7.05
C LYS A 10 -8.59 -7.54 5.59
N ASN A 11 -8.96 -8.79 5.32
CA ASN A 11 -9.37 -9.19 3.98
C ASN A 11 -10.55 -8.32 3.52
N GLY A 12 -10.50 -7.83 2.29
CA GLY A 12 -11.43 -6.85 1.73
C GLY A 12 -10.93 -5.41 1.77
N ASP A 13 -9.84 -5.10 2.49
CA ASP A 13 -9.26 -3.76 2.50
C ASP A 13 -8.68 -3.40 1.12
N LYS A 14 -8.92 -2.16 0.67
CA LYS A 14 -8.20 -1.57 -0.46
C LYS A 14 -6.84 -1.10 0.00
N ILE A 15 -5.78 -1.62 -0.60
CA ILE A 15 -4.40 -1.42 -0.14
C ILE A 15 -3.47 -1.05 -1.29
N VAL A 16 -2.40 -0.34 -0.94
CA VAL A 16 -1.24 -0.11 -1.80
C VAL A 16 -0.04 -0.89 -1.26
N ARG A 17 0.73 -1.49 -2.16
CA ARG A 17 2.05 -2.04 -1.84
C ARG A 17 3.11 -1.00 -2.17
N LEU A 18 4.00 -0.74 -1.21
CA LEU A 18 5.09 0.21 -1.37
C LEU A 18 6.43 -0.50 -1.56
N GLU A 19 7.29 0.07 -2.40
CA GLU A 19 8.70 -0.27 -2.56
C GLU A 19 9.52 1.02 -2.57
N GLY A 20 10.39 1.23 -1.57
CA GLY A 20 11.14 2.49 -1.42
C GLY A 20 10.25 3.74 -1.40
N GLY A 21 9.09 3.68 -0.74
CA GLY A 21 8.11 4.78 -0.71
C GLY A 21 7.24 4.92 -1.98
N LYS A 22 7.53 4.18 -3.06
CA LYS A 22 6.73 4.25 -4.31
C LYS A 22 5.62 3.21 -4.33
N VAL A 23 4.45 3.58 -4.86
CA VAL A 23 3.33 2.64 -5.05
C VAL A 23 3.64 1.71 -6.22
N VAL A 24 3.73 0.41 -5.96
CA VAL A 24 4.03 -0.63 -6.96
C VAL A 24 2.89 -1.61 -7.20
N SER A 25 1.82 -1.54 -6.41
CA SER A 25 0.58 -2.30 -6.61
C SER A 25 -0.56 -1.61 -5.88
N TYR A 26 -1.76 -1.68 -6.45
CA TYR A 26 -3.01 -1.25 -5.83
C TYR A 26 -4.07 -2.32 -6.05
N GLY A 27 -4.85 -2.62 -5.01
CA GLY A 27 -5.90 -3.63 -5.11
C GLY A 27 -6.54 -3.97 -3.78
N VAL A 28 -7.22 -5.12 -3.74
CA VAL A 28 -7.93 -5.60 -2.54
C VAL A 28 -7.12 -6.70 -1.87
N LEU A 29 -6.89 -6.59 -0.56
CA LEU A 29 -6.28 -7.65 0.23
C LEU A 29 -7.22 -8.85 0.32
N HIS A 30 -6.70 -10.05 0.05
CA HIS A 30 -7.45 -11.29 0.25
C HIS A 30 -6.55 -12.44 0.72
N SER A 31 -7.19 -13.51 1.19
CA SER A 31 -6.52 -14.74 1.63
C SER A 31 -5.49 -14.54 2.75
N ALA A 32 -5.56 -13.43 3.50
CA ALA A 32 -4.79 -13.27 4.72
C ALA A 32 -5.41 -14.10 5.86
N THR A 33 -4.57 -14.77 6.65
CA THR A 33 -5.00 -15.56 7.82
C THR A 33 -4.94 -14.69 9.08
N PRO A 34 -6.08 -14.48 9.78
CA PRO A 34 -6.09 -13.77 11.07
C PRO A 34 -5.21 -14.48 12.12
N GLY A 35 -4.64 -13.71 13.06
CA GLY A 35 -3.82 -14.26 14.15
C GLY A 35 -2.44 -14.77 13.74
N ASN A 36 -2.05 -14.66 12.46
CA ASN A 36 -0.69 -14.94 12.01
C ASN A 36 0.21 -13.71 12.22
N ASP A 37 1.39 -13.95 12.78
CA ASP A 37 2.41 -12.95 13.08
C ASP A 37 3.34 -12.64 11.90
N TYR A 38 3.29 -13.44 10.83
CA TYR A 38 4.04 -13.24 9.60
C TYR A 38 3.21 -12.57 8.50
N CYS A 39 3.87 -11.82 7.62
CA CYS A 39 3.25 -11.29 6.39
C CYS A 39 2.68 -12.42 5.54
N ASN A 40 1.41 -12.34 5.19
CA ASN A 40 0.71 -13.31 4.35
C ASN A 40 -0.40 -12.63 3.51
N GLY A 41 -1.09 -13.42 2.68
CA GLY A 41 -2.16 -12.95 1.81
C GLY A 41 -1.66 -12.46 0.44
N ASN A 42 -2.61 -12.09 -0.40
CA ASN A 42 -2.38 -11.64 -1.78
C ASN A 42 -3.15 -10.36 -2.07
N ILE A 43 -2.74 -9.64 -3.12
CA ILE A 43 -3.42 -8.46 -3.62
C ILE A 43 -4.15 -8.83 -4.91
N ALA A 44 -5.48 -8.77 -4.88
CA ALA A 44 -6.28 -8.81 -6.10
C ALA A 44 -6.16 -7.44 -6.77
N VAL A 45 -5.31 -7.34 -7.79
CA VAL A 45 -5.02 -6.09 -8.49
C VAL A 45 -6.30 -5.57 -9.15
N VAL A 46 -6.65 -4.32 -8.84
CA VAL A 46 -7.73 -3.61 -9.53
C VAL A 46 -7.07 -2.92 -10.71
N GLN A 47 -7.28 -3.43 -11.93
CA GLN A 47 -6.86 -2.71 -13.13
C GLN A 47 -7.78 -1.50 -13.33
N PRO A 48 -7.26 -0.27 -13.23
CA PRO A 48 -8.04 0.88 -13.63
C PRO A 48 -8.29 0.78 -15.15
N PRO A 49 -9.50 1.05 -15.65
CA PRO A 49 -9.67 1.38 -17.06
C PRO A 49 -8.77 2.58 -17.43
N ASN A 50 -8.58 2.84 -18.72
CA ASN A 50 -7.83 4.02 -19.15
C ASN A 50 -8.52 5.28 -18.59
N ASP A 51 -7.90 5.89 -17.58
CA ASP A 51 -8.51 6.94 -16.77
C ASP A 51 -8.08 8.32 -17.28
N TYR A 52 -8.90 9.33 -17.01
CA TYR A 52 -8.59 10.71 -17.42
C TYR A 52 -7.64 11.36 -16.40
N ALA A 53 -6.48 11.84 -16.88
CA ALA A 53 -5.49 12.48 -16.03
C ALA A 53 -5.69 14.00 -15.97
N CYS A 54 -6.52 14.48 -15.04
CA CYS A 54 -6.58 15.90 -14.70
C CYS A 54 -5.33 16.27 -13.89
N MET A 55 -4.41 17.05 -14.47
CA MET A 55 -3.13 17.37 -13.82
C MET A 55 -3.28 18.11 -12.48
N CYS A 56 -4.40 18.81 -12.26
CA CYS A 56 -4.70 19.47 -10.98
C CYS A 56 -5.00 18.47 -9.84
N ASP A 57 -5.44 17.26 -10.18
CA ASP A 57 -5.81 16.20 -9.23
C ASP A 57 -4.72 15.10 -9.13
N CYS A 58 -3.64 15.23 -9.89
CA CYS A 58 -2.56 14.27 -9.96
C CYS A 58 -1.31 14.77 -9.21
N LEU A 59 -0.61 13.85 -8.55
CA LEU A 59 0.72 14.10 -7.98
C LEU A 59 1.76 13.26 -8.70
N HIS A 60 2.98 13.80 -8.85
CA HIS A 60 4.10 13.00 -9.33
C HIS A 60 4.44 11.91 -8.30
N VAL A 61 4.84 10.72 -8.76
CA VAL A 61 5.09 9.57 -7.88
C VAL A 61 6.22 9.84 -6.87
N ASP A 62 7.21 10.65 -7.24
CA ASP A 62 8.32 11.00 -6.36
C ASP A 62 7.87 11.96 -5.24
N ASP A 63 6.91 12.85 -5.51
CA ASP A 63 6.36 13.74 -4.49
C ASP A 63 5.54 12.95 -3.47
N VAL A 64 4.76 11.96 -3.92
CA VAL A 64 4.06 11.02 -3.02
C VAL A 64 5.06 10.23 -2.17
N ALA A 65 6.17 9.76 -2.77
CA ALA A 65 7.20 9.03 -2.04
C ALA A 65 7.88 9.93 -0.98
N ALA A 66 8.13 11.20 -1.29
CA ALA A 66 8.68 12.16 -0.34
C ALA A 66 7.74 12.40 0.86
N VAL A 67 6.44 12.62 0.61
CA VAL A 67 5.43 12.76 1.68
C VAL A 67 5.38 11.51 2.57
N LEU A 68 5.46 10.31 1.98
CA LEU A 68 5.50 9.07 2.75
C LEU A 68 6.78 8.93 3.58
N ALA A 69 7.92 9.38 3.06
CA ALA A 69 9.20 9.39 3.77
C ALA A 69 9.20 10.37 4.96
N GLU A 70 8.59 11.54 4.82
CA GLU A 70 8.41 12.49 5.93
C GLU A 70 7.63 11.88 7.10
N GLN A 71 6.69 10.97 6.81
CA GLN A 71 5.93 10.22 7.82
C GLN A 71 6.63 8.91 8.25
N GLY A 72 7.82 8.61 7.74
CA GLY A 72 8.57 7.38 8.03
C GLY A 72 7.94 6.10 7.48
N LEU A 73 7.05 6.19 6.49
CA LEU A 73 6.33 5.06 5.87
C LEU A 73 7.05 4.47 4.65
N ASP A 74 8.09 5.14 4.16
CA ASP A 74 8.95 4.72 3.06
C ASP A 74 9.68 3.41 3.38
N LYS A 75 10.10 3.25 4.64
CA LYS A 75 10.86 2.10 5.14
C LYS A 75 9.98 0.97 5.64
N ARG A 76 10.52 -0.25 5.60
CA ARG A 76 9.90 -1.41 6.25
C ARG A 76 10.09 -1.26 7.78
N PRO A 77 9.03 -1.45 8.59
CA PRO A 77 9.17 -1.44 10.04
C PRO A 77 10.18 -2.49 10.52
N ALA A 78 11.01 -2.14 11.50
CA ALA A 78 12.02 -3.05 12.04
C ALA A 78 11.37 -4.29 12.69
N GLY A 79 11.92 -5.48 12.44
CA GLY A 79 11.45 -6.73 13.04
C GLY A 79 10.10 -7.25 12.52
N LYS A 80 9.66 -6.81 11.34
CA LYS A 80 8.41 -7.22 10.67
C LYS A 80 8.67 -7.80 9.29
#